data_AF-A0A1V6B8N5-F1
#
_entry.id   AF-A0A1V6B8N5-F1
#
_cell.length_a   1.000
_cell.length_b   1.000
_cell.length_c   1.000
_cell.angle_alpha   90.00
_cell.angle_beta   90.00
_cell.angle_gamma   90.00
#
_symmetry.space_group_name_H-M   'P 1'
#
loop_
_entity.id
_entity.type
_entity.pdbx_description
1 polymer ?
#
loop_
_entity_poly.entity_id
_entity_poly.type
_entity_poly.pdbx_seq_one_letter_code
_entity_poly.pdbx_strand_id
1 'polypeptide(L)'
;MMKRLLTLIFSALTISGFSQILVSYDFTGYNGLVQSIPAGWTITVNDSTPGSTQTFYTTSSSCGVSCPSYKFNQTGATIITPTFTNATHLQFLMKGNGTLHYNPFNVYTTTDGINWNILQTYNPVSFTAATYTLNLSSSDIQVKFEYIKDTLGYNVALDDIIISNGPVGINQLSNNNPVSVYPTISSGVLNIESSSERKMIEVAIINMIGKEVKHLNFIQNNGKTVLNLTDLPDGVYVLKINMNGQLLNKRIVIKR
;
A
#
# COMPACT_ATOMS: atom_id res chain seq x y z
N MET A 1 -60.82 13.49 14.26
CA MET A 1 -60.01 12.28 14.55
C MET A 1 -58.86 12.23 13.53
N MET A 2 -57.74 12.91 13.80
CA MET A 2 -56.56 12.94 12.92
C MET A 2 -55.53 11.94 13.45
N LYS A 3 -55.29 10.84 12.72
CA LYS A 3 -54.14 9.95 12.96
C LYS A 3 -52.90 10.62 12.39
N ARG A 4 -52.00 11.09 13.26
CA ARG A 4 -50.65 11.50 12.85
C ARG A 4 -49.81 10.24 12.63
N LEU A 5 -49.39 10.02 11.39
CA LEU A 5 -48.48 8.95 11.01
C LEU A 5 -47.06 9.40 11.38
N LEU A 6 -46.44 8.70 12.33
CA LEU A 6 -45.06 8.95 12.74
C LEU A 6 -44.14 8.08 11.87
N THR A 7 -43.57 8.66 10.82
CA THR A 7 -42.59 7.98 9.96
C THR A 7 -41.23 8.05 10.65
N LEU A 8 -40.77 6.95 11.26
CA LEU A 8 -39.38 6.81 11.68
C LEU A 8 -38.51 6.55 10.44
N ILE A 9 -37.71 7.54 10.06
CA ILE A 9 -36.64 7.38 9.09
C ILE A 9 -35.49 6.68 9.82
N PHE A 10 -35.29 5.39 9.54
CA PHE A 10 -34.10 4.67 9.98
C PHE A 10 -32.96 5.12 9.07
N SER A 11 -32.20 6.14 9.47
CA SER A 11 -30.95 6.47 8.78
C SER A 11 -29.99 5.31 9.01
N ALA A 12 -29.74 4.53 7.96
CA ALA A 12 -28.69 3.53 7.96
C ALA A 12 -27.35 4.25 8.20
N LEU A 13 -26.89 4.21 9.45
CA LEU A 13 -25.58 4.69 9.82
C LEU A 13 -24.59 3.69 9.22
N THR A 14 -24.04 4.00 8.06
CA THR A 14 -22.95 3.22 7.48
C THR A 14 -21.76 3.36 8.42
N ILE A 15 -21.57 2.38 9.31
CA ILE A 15 -20.31 2.23 10.02
C ILE A 15 -19.29 1.93 8.94
N SER A 16 -18.48 2.93 8.58
CA SER A 16 -17.29 2.71 7.76
C SER A 16 -16.41 1.72 8.51
N GLY A 17 -16.48 0.45 8.12
CA GLY A 17 -15.63 -0.60 8.67
C GLY A 17 -14.17 -0.19 8.51
N PHE A 18 -13.37 -0.44 9.54
CA PHE A 18 -11.92 -0.30 9.40
C PHE A 18 -11.44 -1.18 8.24
N SER A 19 -10.44 -0.71 7.49
CA SER A 19 -9.82 -1.54 6.46
C SER A 19 -9.27 -2.81 7.09
N GLN A 20 -9.64 -3.96 6.54
CA GLN A 20 -9.21 -5.29 6.94
C GLN A 20 -8.38 -5.91 5.82
N ILE A 21 -7.25 -6.53 6.19
CA ILE A 21 -6.48 -7.42 5.33
C ILE A 21 -7.24 -8.74 5.19
N LEU A 22 -7.58 -9.09 3.96
CA LEU A 22 -8.31 -10.31 3.59
C LEU A 22 -7.35 -11.42 3.18
N VAL A 23 -6.32 -11.07 2.40
CA VAL A 23 -5.26 -11.97 1.96
C VAL A 23 -3.95 -11.20 2.03
N SER A 24 -2.89 -11.84 2.51
CA SER A 24 -1.54 -11.28 2.45
C SER A 24 -0.48 -12.35 2.23
N TYR A 25 0.59 -11.99 1.52
CA TYR A 25 1.79 -12.80 1.42
C TYR A 25 3.01 -11.91 1.18
N ASP A 26 3.92 -11.91 2.16
CA ASP A 26 5.19 -11.17 2.20
C ASP A 26 6.39 -12.07 1.87
N PHE A 27 6.12 -13.31 1.40
CA PHE A 27 7.12 -14.34 1.09
C PHE A 27 8.08 -14.71 2.23
N THR A 28 7.85 -14.26 3.47
CA THR A 28 8.64 -14.65 4.63
C THR A 28 8.57 -16.18 4.80
N GLY A 29 9.72 -16.83 4.76
CA GLY A 29 9.82 -18.29 4.86
C GLY A 29 9.67 -19.06 3.54
N TYR A 30 9.38 -18.39 2.42
CA TYR A 30 9.47 -19.01 1.09
C TYR A 30 10.92 -19.43 0.83
N ASN A 31 11.15 -20.70 0.53
CA ASN A 31 12.51 -21.24 0.34
C ASN A 31 12.75 -21.78 -1.08
N GLY A 32 11.89 -21.36 -2.02
CA GLY A 32 11.90 -21.80 -3.40
C GLY A 32 11.06 -23.04 -3.66
N LEU A 33 10.67 -23.81 -2.63
CA LEU A 33 10.00 -25.10 -2.81
C LEU A 33 8.49 -24.99 -2.57
N VAL A 34 7.71 -25.85 -3.25
CA VAL A 34 6.24 -25.84 -3.20
C VAL A 34 5.69 -25.96 -1.77
N GLN A 35 6.33 -26.73 -0.91
CA GLN A 35 5.88 -26.90 0.48
C GLN A 35 6.07 -25.64 1.36
N SER A 36 6.83 -24.64 0.89
CA SER A 36 6.96 -23.35 1.56
C SER A 36 5.88 -22.34 1.14
N ILE A 37 5.02 -22.71 0.20
CA ILE A 37 3.89 -21.89 -0.25
C ILE A 37 2.73 -22.05 0.75
N PRO A 38 2.19 -20.95 1.31
CA PRO A 38 1.03 -21.00 2.19
C PRO A 38 -0.21 -21.58 1.50
N ALA A 39 -1.09 -22.22 2.28
CA ALA A 39 -2.30 -22.82 1.76
C ALA A 39 -3.16 -21.83 0.93
N GLY A 40 -3.69 -22.30 -0.19
CA GLY A 40 -4.55 -21.53 -1.10
C GLY A 40 -3.80 -20.68 -2.13
N TRP A 41 -2.51 -20.43 -1.96
CA TRP A 41 -1.68 -19.80 -2.98
C TRP A 41 -1.26 -20.83 -4.03
N THR A 42 -1.20 -20.41 -5.30
CA THR A 42 -0.66 -21.20 -6.40
C THR A 42 0.49 -20.45 -7.04
N ILE A 43 1.67 -21.08 -7.12
CA ILE A 43 2.84 -20.54 -7.83
C ILE A 43 3.30 -21.60 -8.84
N THR A 44 3.39 -21.24 -10.12
CA THR A 44 3.68 -22.23 -11.18
C THR A 44 5.16 -22.54 -11.37
N VAL A 45 6.05 -21.65 -10.92
CA VAL A 45 7.50 -21.83 -11.07
C VAL A 45 8.17 -21.80 -9.71
N ASN A 46 8.76 -22.93 -9.35
CA ASN A 46 9.42 -23.17 -8.07
C ASN A 46 10.80 -23.82 -8.34
N ASP A 47 11.68 -23.70 -7.36
CA ASP A 47 12.92 -24.46 -7.31
C ASP A 47 12.60 -25.97 -7.20
N SER A 48 13.41 -26.82 -7.84
CA SER A 48 13.28 -28.28 -7.80
C SER A 48 14.17 -28.93 -6.73
N THR A 49 15.13 -28.17 -6.19
CA THR A 49 16.12 -28.66 -5.22
C THR A 49 16.23 -27.72 -4.03
N PRO A 50 16.25 -28.21 -2.78
CA PRO A 50 16.48 -27.35 -1.63
C PRO A 50 17.79 -26.57 -1.73
N GLY A 51 17.74 -25.27 -1.41
CA GLY A 51 18.90 -24.39 -1.43
C GLY A 51 19.24 -23.79 -2.79
N SER A 52 18.54 -24.14 -3.88
CA SER A 52 18.63 -23.33 -5.09
C SER A 52 17.89 -22.01 -4.89
N THR A 53 18.52 -20.91 -5.28
CA THR A 53 17.99 -19.53 -5.09
C THR A 53 17.43 -18.96 -6.39
N GLN A 54 16.86 -19.83 -7.24
CA GLN A 54 16.47 -19.44 -8.60
C GLN A 54 15.14 -18.69 -8.60
N THR A 55 14.22 -19.01 -7.68
CA THR A 55 12.85 -18.45 -7.68
C THR A 55 12.60 -17.39 -6.62
N PHE A 56 13.64 -16.93 -5.92
CA PHE A 56 13.52 -15.86 -4.93
C PHE A 56 14.75 -14.96 -4.85
N TYR A 57 14.57 -13.76 -4.30
CA TYR A 57 15.65 -12.83 -3.93
C TYR A 57 15.74 -12.69 -2.43
N THR A 58 16.96 -12.65 -1.90
CA THR A 58 17.25 -12.46 -0.47
C THR A 58 17.92 -11.11 -0.15
N THR A 59 18.16 -10.29 -1.18
CA THR A 59 18.80 -8.98 -1.00
C THR A 59 17.75 -7.89 -0.84
N SER A 60 17.96 -6.98 0.12
CA SER A 60 17.08 -5.85 0.41
C SER A 60 16.82 -4.90 -0.78
N SER A 61 17.64 -4.96 -1.83
CA SER A 61 17.42 -4.22 -3.08
C SER A 61 16.26 -4.77 -3.93
N SER A 62 15.72 -5.94 -3.60
CA SER A 62 14.71 -6.65 -4.39
C SER A 62 13.59 -7.26 -3.56
N CYS A 63 13.59 -7.08 -2.24
CA CYS A 63 12.48 -7.44 -1.35
C CYS A 63 11.99 -6.21 -0.59
N GLY A 64 10.83 -6.33 0.06
CA GLY A 64 10.22 -5.31 0.89
C GLY A 64 10.90 -5.18 2.26
N VAL A 65 10.09 -5.10 3.32
CA VAL A 65 10.60 -4.98 4.69
C VAL A 65 11.26 -6.30 5.13
N SER A 66 10.61 -7.40 4.79
CA SER A 66 11.10 -8.76 5.03
C SER A 66 11.57 -9.36 3.72
N CYS A 67 12.49 -10.31 3.82
CA CYS A 67 13.01 -11.09 2.71
C CYS A 67 12.73 -12.57 3.01
N PRO A 68 12.56 -13.43 2.00
CA PRO A 68 12.80 -13.16 0.58
C PRO A 68 11.59 -12.57 -0.16
N SER A 69 11.79 -12.13 -1.40
CA SER A 69 10.73 -11.85 -2.39
C SER A 69 10.71 -12.90 -3.50
N TYR A 70 9.58 -13.05 -4.19
CA TYR A 70 9.49 -13.98 -5.32
C TYR A 70 10.14 -13.43 -6.58
N LYS A 71 10.81 -14.30 -7.34
CA LYS A 71 11.49 -13.97 -8.60
C LYS A 71 10.80 -14.63 -9.78
N PHE A 72 10.10 -13.83 -10.58
CA PHE A 72 9.65 -14.22 -11.91
C PHE A 72 10.86 -14.33 -12.85
N ASN A 73 11.39 -15.55 -13.02
CA ASN A 73 12.55 -15.85 -13.85
C ASN A 73 12.22 -16.55 -15.16
N GLN A 74 10.98 -17.02 -15.35
CA GLN A 74 10.51 -17.75 -16.52
C GLN A 74 9.29 -17.07 -17.14
N THR A 75 9.11 -17.27 -18.45
CA THR A 75 7.96 -16.75 -19.19
C THR A 75 6.71 -17.56 -18.87
N GLY A 76 5.58 -16.88 -18.67
CA GLY A 76 4.33 -17.52 -18.22
C GLY A 76 4.35 -17.98 -16.76
N ALA A 77 5.35 -17.57 -15.96
CA ALA A 77 5.31 -17.80 -14.53
C ALA A 77 4.15 -17.02 -13.90
N THR A 78 3.38 -17.68 -13.04
CA THR A 78 2.18 -17.10 -12.41
C THR A 78 2.16 -17.30 -10.91
N ILE A 79 1.54 -16.33 -10.22
CA ILE A 79 1.12 -16.43 -8.82
C ILE A 79 -0.37 -16.12 -8.75
N ILE A 80 -1.15 -17.00 -8.14
CA ILE A 80 -2.59 -16.84 -7.93
C ILE A 80 -2.86 -16.83 -6.43
N THR A 81 -3.64 -15.84 -5.99
CA THR A 81 -4.03 -15.67 -4.59
C THR A 81 -5.06 -16.73 -4.16
N PRO A 82 -5.21 -17.01 -2.86
CA PRO A 82 -6.42 -17.61 -2.31
C PRO A 82 -7.67 -16.81 -2.72
N THR A 83 -8.82 -17.46 -2.62
CA THR A 83 -10.12 -16.78 -2.80
C THR A 83 -10.37 -15.77 -1.69
N PHE A 84 -10.94 -14.63 -2.04
CA PHE A 84 -11.38 -13.59 -1.12
C PHE A 84 -12.79 -13.09 -1.51
N THR A 85 -13.40 -12.28 -0.64
CA THR A 85 -14.72 -11.67 -0.88
C THR A 85 -14.72 -10.22 -0.44
N ASN A 86 -15.45 -9.36 -1.15
CA ASN A 86 -15.62 -7.94 -0.81
C ASN A 86 -14.31 -7.15 -0.70
N ALA A 87 -13.28 -7.55 -1.45
CA ALA A 87 -12.07 -6.77 -1.57
C ALA A 87 -12.33 -5.52 -2.41
N THR A 88 -11.61 -4.45 -2.13
CA THR A 88 -11.66 -3.20 -2.88
C THR A 88 -10.28 -2.69 -3.27
N HIS A 89 -9.22 -3.24 -2.68
CA HIS A 89 -7.85 -2.81 -2.91
C HIS A 89 -6.91 -4.01 -3.01
N LEU A 90 -5.99 -3.93 -3.97
CA LEU A 90 -4.80 -4.75 -4.09
C LEU A 90 -3.57 -3.85 -3.91
N GLN A 91 -2.60 -4.34 -3.16
CA GLN A 91 -1.27 -3.75 -3.01
C GLN A 91 -0.21 -4.82 -3.20
N PHE A 92 0.93 -4.44 -3.78
CA PHE A 92 2.11 -5.29 -3.92
C PHE A 92 3.34 -4.44 -4.20
N LEU A 93 4.51 -4.91 -3.78
CA LEU A 93 5.80 -4.37 -4.18
C LEU A 93 6.28 -5.10 -5.43
N MET A 94 6.78 -4.34 -6.42
CA MET A 94 7.37 -4.92 -7.62
C MET A 94 8.64 -4.17 -8.02
N LYS A 95 9.62 -4.92 -8.55
CA LYS A 95 10.84 -4.38 -9.13
C LYS A 95 11.36 -5.24 -10.29
N GLY A 96 11.59 -4.64 -11.43
CA GLY A 96 12.40 -5.22 -12.50
C GLY A 96 13.88 -5.21 -12.15
N ASN A 97 14.65 -6.16 -12.68
CA ASN A 97 16.11 -6.20 -12.54
C ASN A 97 16.78 -6.09 -13.91
N GLY A 98 18.09 -5.83 -13.93
CA GLY A 98 18.87 -5.77 -15.17
C GLY A 98 18.66 -4.48 -15.95
N THR A 99 18.50 -4.58 -17.27
CA THR A 99 18.35 -3.43 -18.19
C THR A 99 16.93 -3.31 -18.73
N LEU A 100 16.58 -2.11 -19.21
CA LEU A 100 15.28 -1.80 -19.81
C LEU A 100 14.89 -2.81 -20.88
N HIS A 101 13.76 -3.48 -20.69
CA HIS A 101 13.21 -4.43 -21.64
C HIS A 101 11.68 -4.47 -21.59
N TYR A 102 11.04 -4.56 -22.76
CA TYR A 102 9.59 -4.41 -22.90
C TYR A 102 8.85 -5.74 -22.77
N ASN A 103 8.95 -6.34 -21.58
CA ASN A 103 8.26 -7.58 -21.23
C ASN A 103 7.11 -7.28 -20.26
N PRO A 104 5.86 -7.66 -20.60
CA PRO A 104 4.71 -7.29 -19.81
C PRO A 104 4.62 -8.13 -18.53
N PHE A 105 4.40 -7.43 -17.42
CA PHE A 105 3.93 -8.00 -16.18
C PHE A 105 2.45 -7.68 -16.03
N ASN A 106 1.61 -8.70 -16.07
CA ASN A 106 0.16 -8.59 -16.08
C ASN A 106 -0.41 -8.94 -14.71
N VAL A 107 -1.37 -8.15 -14.27
CA VAL A 107 -2.22 -8.41 -13.11
C VAL A 107 -3.62 -8.67 -13.64
N TYR A 108 -4.22 -9.79 -13.23
CA TYR A 108 -5.57 -10.20 -13.62
C TYR A 108 -6.46 -10.33 -12.40
N THR A 109 -7.77 -10.21 -12.61
CA THR A 109 -8.81 -10.62 -11.66
C THR A 109 -9.77 -11.60 -12.31
N THR A 110 -10.52 -12.29 -11.47
CA THR A 110 -11.63 -13.17 -11.89
C THR A 110 -12.78 -13.02 -10.91
N THR A 111 -14.00 -13.19 -11.40
CA THR A 111 -15.23 -13.22 -10.61
C THR A 111 -15.82 -14.63 -10.50
N ASP A 112 -15.25 -15.61 -11.21
CA ASP A 112 -15.78 -16.98 -11.32
C ASP A 112 -14.70 -18.07 -11.17
N GLY A 113 -13.42 -17.70 -11.07
CA GLY A 113 -12.29 -18.61 -10.94
C GLY A 113 -11.85 -19.25 -12.27
N ILE A 114 -12.55 -18.96 -13.38
CA ILE A 114 -12.36 -19.61 -14.68
C ILE A 114 -11.90 -18.56 -15.71
N ASN A 115 -12.64 -17.46 -15.81
CA ASN A 115 -12.39 -16.39 -16.76
C ASN A 115 -11.57 -15.28 -16.09
N TRP A 116 -10.40 -14.98 -16.66
CA TRP A 116 -9.47 -13.98 -16.14
C TRP A 116 -9.46 -12.74 -17.01
N ASN A 117 -9.71 -11.58 -16.39
CA ASN A 117 -9.67 -10.27 -17.04
C ASN A 117 -8.39 -9.53 -16.64
N ILE A 118 -7.76 -8.82 -17.58
CA ILE A 118 -6.60 -7.98 -17.27
C ILE A 118 -7.08 -6.79 -16.43
N LEU A 119 -6.53 -6.66 -15.22
CA LEU A 119 -6.69 -5.49 -14.37
C LEU A 119 -5.66 -4.41 -14.71
N GLN A 120 -4.40 -4.81 -14.90
CA GLN A 120 -3.30 -3.89 -15.19
C GLN A 120 -2.15 -4.59 -15.91
N THR A 121 -1.48 -3.87 -16.82
CA THR A 121 -0.22 -4.30 -17.43
C THR A 121 0.88 -3.27 -17.16
N TYR A 122 2.04 -3.75 -16.71
CA TYR A 122 3.27 -2.95 -16.60
C TYR A 122 4.24 -3.39 -17.69
N ASN A 123 4.53 -2.50 -18.64
CA ASN A 123 5.46 -2.77 -19.73
C ASN A 123 6.15 -1.46 -20.18
N PRO A 124 7.42 -1.23 -19.84
CA PRO A 124 8.33 -2.11 -19.12
C PRO A 124 8.08 -2.08 -17.60
N VAL A 125 8.62 -3.06 -16.88
CA VAL A 125 8.63 -3.05 -15.40
C VAL A 125 9.70 -2.08 -14.89
N SER A 126 9.36 -1.25 -13.91
CA SER A 126 10.28 -0.29 -13.27
C SER A 126 11.46 -0.98 -12.58
N PHE A 127 12.68 -0.45 -12.73
CA PHE A 127 13.88 -0.91 -12.01
C PHE A 127 13.99 -0.36 -10.59
N THR A 128 13.23 0.68 -10.28
CA THR A 128 13.09 1.19 -8.92
C THR A 128 11.98 0.41 -8.24
N ALA A 129 12.30 -0.21 -7.10
CA ALA A 129 11.31 -0.89 -6.28
C ALA A 129 10.23 0.11 -5.87
N ALA A 130 8.98 -0.25 -6.12
CA ALA A 130 7.84 0.57 -5.78
C ALA A 130 6.68 -0.31 -5.33
N THR A 131 5.88 0.25 -4.44
CA THR A 131 4.63 -0.34 -4.00
C THR A 131 3.51 0.19 -4.89
N TYR A 132 2.81 -0.73 -5.53
CA TYR A 132 1.68 -0.46 -6.42
C TYR A 132 0.38 -0.66 -5.66
N THR A 133 -0.64 0.12 -5.99
CA THR A 133 -1.99 -0.03 -5.44
C THR A 133 -3.00 0.04 -6.57
N LEU A 134 -3.87 -0.95 -6.65
CA LEU A 134 -4.91 -1.08 -7.66
C LEU A 134 -6.27 -1.23 -6.96
N ASN A 135 -7.31 -0.69 -7.58
CA ASN A 135 -8.68 -0.91 -7.12
C ASN A 135 -9.16 -2.27 -7.60
N LEU A 136 -9.85 -3.01 -6.73
CA LEU A 136 -10.56 -4.24 -7.06
C LEU A 136 -12.07 -3.98 -7.08
N SER A 137 -12.78 -4.74 -7.91
CA SER A 137 -14.24 -4.82 -7.80
C SER A 137 -14.60 -5.67 -6.60
N SER A 138 -15.66 -5.28 -5.88
CA SER A 138 -16.23 -6.11 -4.80
C SER A 138 -16.67 -7.52 -5.26
N SER A 139 -16.85 -7.71 -6.57
CA SER A 139 -17.16 -9.01 -7.20
C SER A 139 -15.92 -9.85 -7.54
N ASP A 140 -14.72 -9.28 -7.52
CA ASP A 140 -13.50 -10.04 -7.76
C ASP A 140 -13.29 -11.03 -6.61
N ILE A 141 -12.88 -12.25 -6.95
CA ILE A 141 -12.67 -13.33 -5.98
C ILE A 141 -11.23 -13.79 -5.88
N GLN A 142 -10.40 -13.54 -6.90
CA GLN A 142 -8.97 -13.85 -6.90
C GLN A 142 -8.18 -12.86 -7.76
N VAL A 143 -6.88 -12.75 -7.48
CA VAL A 143 -5.89 -12.02 -8.28
C VAL A 143 -4.86 -13.00 -8.85
N LYS A 144 -4.40 -12.77 -10.08
CA LYS A 144 -3.28 -13.49 -10.69
C LYS A 144 -2.23 -12.50 -11.19
N PHE A 145 -0.98 -12.78 -10.85
CA PHE A 145 0.19 -12.12 -11.42
C PHE A 145 0.81 -13.03 -12.47
N GLU A 146 1.21 -12.48 -13.62
CA GLU A 146 1.88 -13.21 -14.68
C GLU A 146 3.00 -12.37 -15.29
N TYR A 147 4.15 -13.00 -15.54
CA TYR A 147 5.22 -12.36 -16.28
C TYR A 147 5.45 -13.05 -17.62
N ILE A 148 5.30 -12.31 -18.71
CA ILE A 148 5.66 -12.78 -20.04
C ILE A 148 7.01 -12.17 -20.40
N LYS A 149 8.02 -13.02 -20.57
CA LYS A 149 9.36 -12.60 -20.96
C LYS A 149 9.86 -13.30 -22.20
N ASP A 150 10.64 -12.59 -22.99
CA ASP A 150 11.46 -13.16 -24.04
C ASP A 150 12.80 -13.67 -23.48
N THR A 151 13.67 -14.12 -24.38
CA THR A 151 15.00 -14.69 -24.04
C THR A 151 16.02 -13.66 -23.57
N LEU A 152 15.79 -12.37 -23.86
CA LEU A 152 16.68 -11.26 -23.48
C LEU A 152 16.22 -10.56 -22.20
N GLY A 153 14.97 -10.82 -21.79
CA GLY A 153 14.34 -10.28 -20.60
C GLY A 153 15.04 -10.68 -19.31
N TYR A 154 15.16 -9.69 -18.43
CA TYR A 154 15.57 -9.92 -17.05
C TYR A 154 14.39 -10.37 -16.18
N ASN A 155 14.61 -10.47 -14.87
CA ASN A 155 13.66 -11.05 -13.93
C ASN A 155 12.95 -9.95 -13.13
N VAL A 156 11.74 -10.26 -12.66
CA VAL A 156 10.94 -9.35 -11.84
C VAL A 156 10.84 -9.90 -10.43
N ALA A 157 11.07 -9.04 -9.44
CA ALA A 157 10.79 -9.31 -8.04
C ALA A 157 9.36 -8.86 -7.71
N LEU A 158 8.63 -9.70 -6.96
CA LEU A 158 7.31 -9.40 -6.41
C LEU A 158 7.31 -9.70 -4.92
N ASP A 159 6.75 -8.79 -4.12
CA ASP A 159 6.69 -8.91 -2.67
C ASP A 159 5.47 -8.20 -2.08
N ASP A 160 5.25 -8.34 -0.77
CA ASP A 160 4.27 -7.59 0.02
C ASP A 160 2.85 -7.56 -0.60
N ILE A 161 2.35 -8.71 -1.09
CA ILE A 161 1.02 -8.80 -1.68
C ILE A 161 -0.02 -8.66 -0.58
N ILE A 162 -0.92 -7.68 -0.68
CA ILE A 162 -1.99 -7.43 0.28
C ILE A 162 -3.29 -7.15 -0.46
N ILE A 163 -4.35 -7.87 -0.11
CA ILE A 163 -5.73 -7.65 -0.57
C ILE A 163 -6.57 -7.22 0.63
N SER A 164 -7.34 -6.16 0.48
CA SER A 164 -8.10 -5.56 1.57
C SER A 164 -9.43 -4.97 1.11
N ASN A 165 -10.36 -4.75 2.05
CA ASN A 165 -11.68 -4.15 1.81
C ASN A 165 -11.71 -2.62 2.03
N GLY A 166 -10.55 -1.99 2.18
CA GLY A 166 -10.38 -0.54 2.20
C GLY A 166 -8.89 -0.19 2.08
N PRO A 167 -8.51 1.08 1.89
CA PRO A 167 -7.11 1.44 1.81
C PRO A 167 -6.38 1.07 3.11
N VAL A 168 -5.43 0.14 3.02
CA VAL A 168 -4.51 -0.15 4.12
C VAL A 168 -3.39 0.88 4.11
N GLY A 169 -3.10 1.46 5.28
CA GLY A 169 -2.00 2.41 5.41
C GLY A 169 -0.68 1.74 5.11
N ILE A 170 0.01 2.19 4.06
CA ILE A 170 1.41 1.89 3.83
C ILE A 170 2.21 2.45 5.01
N ASN A 171 2.76 1.58 5.84
CA ASN A 171 3.89 1.89 6.74
C ASN A 171 5.21 1.69 5.98
N GLN A 172 5.27 2.05 4.70
CA GLN A 172 6.53 2.22 3.99
C GLN A 172 6.71 3.72 3.78
N LEU A 173 7.60 4.26 4.61
CA LEU A 173 8.40 5.43 4.29
C LEU A 173 8.87 5.28 2.84
N SER A 174 8.16 5.90 1.90
CA SER A 174 8.82 6.39 0.71
C SER A 174 9.93 7.30 1.24
N ASN A 175 11.18 6.85 1.13
CA ASN A 175 12.39 7.66 1.33
C ASN A 175 12.53 8.74 0.24
N ASN A 176 11.40 9.32 -0.17
CA ASN A 176 11.21 10.47 -1.03
C ASN A 176 9.97 11.27 -0.60
N ASN A 177 9.44 11.08 0.61
CA ASN A 177 8.48 12.04 1.16
C ASN A 177 9.23 13.35 1.37
N PRO A 178 8.90 14.42 0.62
CA PRO A 178 9.61 15.67 0.76
C PRO A 178 9.32 16.32 2.11
N VAL A 179 8.44 15.78 2.95
CA VAL A 179 8.05 16.32 4.26
C VAL A 179 8.08 15.24 5.34
N SER A 180 8.79 15.51 6.44
CA SER A 180 8.83 14.72 7.67
C SER A 180 8.19 15.49 8.83
N VAL A 181 7.62 14.76 9.80
CA VAL A 181 6.93 15.33 10.96
C VAL A 181 7.37 14.60 12.23
N TYR A 182 7.92 15.33 13.20
CA TYR A 182 8.47 14.74 14.42
C TYR A 182 8.52 15.71 15.64
N PRO A 183 8.37 15.20 16.87
CA PRO A 183 7.98 13.82 17.18
C PRO A 183 6.48 13.61 16.93
N THR A 184 6.08 12.36 16.68
CA THR A 184 4.67 11.97 16.48
C THR A 184 3.94 11.68 17.81
N ILE A 185 4.68 11.66 18.92
CA ILE A 185 4.14 11.69 20.29
C ILE A 185 4.83 12.89 20.97
N SER A 186 4.07 13.90 21.38
CA SER A 186 4.63 15.14 21.91
C SER A 186 3.73 15.78 22.96
N SER A 187 4.26 16.78 23.67
CA SER A 187 3.49 17.64 24.57
C SER A 187 2.75 18.78 23.84
N GLY A 188 2.66 18.72 22.50
CA GLY A 188 2.04 19.72 21.65
C GLY A 188 3.01 20.49 20.75
N VAL A 189 4.33 20.35 20.91
CA VAL A 189 5.32 20.96 20.02
C VAL A 189 5.85 19.92 19.04
N LEU A 190 5.83 20.21 17.74
CA LEU A 190 6.33 19.32 16.70
C LEU A 190 7.04 20.10 15.58
N ASN A 191 7.88 19.41 14.84
CA ASN A 191 8.59 19.94 13.68
C ASN A 191 8.00 19.36 12.41
N ILE A 192 7.91 20.19 11.39
CA ILE A 192 7.66 19.82 10.00
C ILE A 192 8.92 20.18 9.24
N GLU A 193 9.59 19.21 8.63
CA GLU A 193 10.83 19.40 7.89
C GLU A 193 10.67 18.94 6.44
N SER A 194 11.20 19.69 5.47
CA SER A 194 11.14 19.39 4.05
C SER A 194 12.46 19.63 3.34
N SER A 195 12.70 18.92 2.24
CA SER A 195 13.94 19.02 1.45
C SER A 195 14.02 20.29 0.57
N SER A 196 13.02 21.16 0.60
CA SER A 196 12.93 22.32 -0.30
C SER A 196 12.91 23.63 0.49
N GLU A 197 13.68 24.62 0.03
CA GLU A 197 13.95 25.82 0.82
C GLU A 197 12.78 26.82 0.85
N ARG A 198 11.82 26.79 -0.08
CA ARG A 198 10.62 27.65 -0.01
C ARG A 198 9.34 27.01 -0.55
N LYS A 199 8.40 26.64 0.32
CA LYS A 199 7.07 26.14 -0.06
C LYS A 199 5.96 26.67 0.84
N MET A 200 4.79 26.91 0.25
CA MET A 200 3.56 27.13 1.00
C MET A 200 3.09 25.79 1.55
N ILE A 201 2.85 25.74 2.85
CA ILE A 201 2.36 24.57 3.56
C ILE A 201 1.05 24.95 4.23
N GLU A 202 0.03 24.17 3.92
CA GLU A 202 -1.28 24.18 4.58
C GLU A 202 -1.36 22.96 5.50
N VAL A 203 -1.76 23.17 6.75
CA VAL A 203 -1.87 22.12 7.76
C VAL A 203 -3.25 22.19 8.41
N ALA A 204 -4.04 21.15 8.25
CA ALA A 204 -5.28 20.93 8.98
C ALA A 204 -5.08 19.84 10.04
N ILE A 205 -5.51 20.10 11.27
CA ILE A 205 -5.43 19.18 12.40
C ILE A 205 -6.84 18.67 12.66
N ILE A 206 -7.01 17.35 12.58
CA ILE A 206 -8.30 16.69 12.70
C ILE A 206 -8.27 15.76 13.92
N ASN A 207 -9.30 15.82 14.76
CA ASN A 207 -9.43 14.92 15.90
C ASN A 207 -10.01 13.55 15.50
N MET A 208 -10.11 12.62 16.46
CA MET A 208 -10.62 11.26 16.20
C MET A 208 -12.08 11.17 15.74
N ILE A 209 -12.88 12.23 15.93
CA ILE A 209 -14.26 12.29 15.44
C ILE A 209 -14.36 12.94 14.04
N GLY A 210 -13.23 13.21 13.38
CA GLY A 210 -13.19 13.80 12.05
C GLY A 210 -13.38 15.33 12.00
N LYS A 211 -13.44 15.99 13.15
CA LYS A 211 -13.57 17.46 13.23
C LYS A 211 -12.21 18.12 13.06
N GLU A 212 -12.11 19.09 12.15
CA GLU A 212 -10.97 20.01 12.07
C GLU A 212 -10.97 20.91 13.29
N VAL A 213 -9.89 20.82 14.08
CA VAL A 213 -9.72 21.56 15.34
C VAL A 213 -8.75 22.73 15.20
N LYS A 214 -7.91 22.73 14.16
CA LYS A 214 -6.96 23.81 13.88
C LYS A 214 -6.55 23.78 12.40
N HIS A 215 -6.38 24.95 11.82
CA HIS A 215 -5.96 25.14 10.44
C HIS A 215 -4.87 26.20 10.38
N LEU A 216 -3.77 25.93 9.68
CA LEU A 216 -2.62 26.82 9.60
C LEU A 216 -2.04 26.87 8.20
N ASN A 217 -1.66 28.06 7.76
CA ASN A 217 -1.00 28.31 6.49
C ASN A 217 0.30 29.08 6.74
N PHE A 218 1.42 28.59 6.22
CA PHE A 218 2.71 29.26 6.38
C PHE A 218 3.64 28.98 5.21
N ILE A 219 4.61 29.88 5.03
CA ILE A 219 5.71 29.69 4.10
C ILE A 219 6.90 29.17 4.88
N GLN A 220 7.36 27.98 4.55
CA GLN A 220 8.58 27.42 5.12
C GLN A 220 9.78 27.98 4.35
N ASN A 221 10.73 28.64 5.04
CA ASN A 221 11.85 29.34 4.40
C ASN A 221 13.21 28.60 4.48
N ASN A 222 13.34 27.60 5.36
CA ASN A 222 14.60 26.89 5.61
C ASN A 222 14.39 25.37 5.65
N GLY A 223 13.37 24.85 4.96
CA GLY A 223 13.02 23.43 5.05
C GLY A 223 12.58 22.97 6.45
N LYS A 224 12.40 23.85 7.44
CA LYS A 224 11.94 23.47 8.79
C LYS A 224 10.96 24.49 9.38
N THR A 225 9.91 24.00 10.01
CA THR A 225 8.92 24.80 10.72
C THR A 225 8.54 24.12 12.04
N VAL A 226 8.46 24.90 13.11
CA VAL A 226 7.93 24.43 14.39
C VAL A 226 6.45 24.74 14.43
N LEU A 227 5.66 23.69 14.69
CA LEU A 227 4.23 23.78 14.90
C LEU A 227 3.93 23.66 16.39
N ASN A 228 3.16 24.62 16.91
CA ASN A 228 2.71 24.63 18.30
C ASN A 228 1.21 24.32 18.39
N LEU A 229 0.91 23.19 19.02
CA LEU A 229 -0.40 22.62 19.29
C LEU A 229 -0.64 22.46 20.81
N THR A 230 0.12 23.16 21.67
CA THR A 230 -0.02 23.04 23.13
C THR A 230 -1.38 23.53 23.64
N ASP A 231 -2.15 24.23 22.80
CA ASP A 231 -3.53 24.64 23.02
C ASP A 231 -4.55 23.49 22.83
N LEU A 232 -4.16 22.40 22.17
CA LEU A 232 -5.03 21.25 21.98
C LEU A 232 -5.02 20.32 23.21
N PRO A 233 -6.16 19.70 23.57
CA PRO A 233 -6.20 18.67 24.62
C PRO A 233 -5.30 17.46 24.32
N ASP A 234 -5.04 16.67 25.36
CA ASP A 234 -4.40 15.36 25.19
C ASP A 234 -5.30 14.45 24.34
N GLY A 235 -4.71 13.77 23.36
CA GLY A 235 -5.49 12.99 22.41
C GLY A 235 -4.73 12.58 21.17
N VAL A 236 -5.41 11.83 20.30
CA VAL A 236 -4.90 11.40 19.00
C VAL A 236 -5.46 12.32 17.92
N TYR A 237 -4.58 12.74 17.00
CA TYR A 237 -4.93 13.65 15.92
C TYR A 237 -4.33 13.17 14.59
N VAL A 238 -4.94 13.61 13.49
CA VAL A 238 -4.43 13.47 12.14
C VAL A 238 -4.04 14.85 11.63
N LEU A 239 -2.78 15.04 11.26
CA LEU A 239 -2.28 16.19 10.53
C LEU A 239 -2.43 15.91 9.04
N LYS A 240 -3.27 16.68 8.36
CA LYS A 240 -3.31 16.76 6.90
C LYS A 240 -2.43 17.92 6.47
N ILE A 241 -1.38 17.62 5.73
CA ILE A 241 -0.39 18.58 5.25
C ILE A 241 -0.52 18.64 3.73
N ASN A 242 -0.85 19.81 3.20
CA ASN A 242 -0.85 20.08 1.77
C ASN A 242 0.34 20.97 1.44
N MET A 243 1.23 20.49 0.57
CA MET A 243 2.39 21.23 0.12
C MET A 243 2.44 21.21 -1.41
N ASN A 244 2.13 22.34 -2.03
CA ASN A 244 2.02 22.50 -3.50
C ASN A 244 1.13 21.42 -4.17
N GLY A 245 0.01 21.06 -3.54
CA GLY A 245 -0.94 20.06 -4.08
C GLY A 245 -0.60 18.61 -3.72
N GLN A 246 0.53 18.35 -3.06
CA GLN A 246 0.83 17.04 -2.49
C GLN A 246 0.25 16.94 -1.08
N LEU A 247 -0.67 15.99 -0.89
CA LEU A 247 -1.31 15.72 0.39
C LEU A 247 -0.57 14.61 1.15
N LEU A 248 -0.18 14.93 2.40
CA LEU A 248 0.42 14.01 3.36
C LEU A 248 -0.46 13.95 4.61
N ASN A 249 -0.76 12.74 5.09
CA ASN A 249 -1.46 12.55 6.36
C ASN A 249 -0.51 11.95 7.40
N LYS A 250 -0.43 12.54 8.59
CA LYS A 250 0.38 12.03 9.70
C LYS A 250 -0.44 11.91 10.97
N ARG A 251 -0.46 10.72 11.58
CA ARG A 251 -0.99 10.54 12.94
C ARG A 251 -0.02 11.12 13.96
N ILE A 252 -0.52 11.93 14.89
CA ILE A 252 0.21 12.38 16.08
C ILE A 252 -0.58 12.08 17.36
N VAL A 253 0.11 12.08 18.49
CA VAL A 253 -0.44 11.96 19.84
C VAL A 253 0.05 13.13 20.66
N ILE A 254 -0.87 13.91 21.22
CA ILE A 254 -0.56 14.92 22.22
C ILE A 254 -0.76 14.28 23.59
N LYS A 255 0.30 14.27 24.40
CA LYS A 255 0.29 13.74 25.76
C LYS A 255 1.21 14.60 26.64
N ARG A 256 0.68 15.14 27.73
CA ARG A 256 1.44 15.94 28.71
C ARG A 256 1.98 15.10 29.86
#